data_AF-A0A0U5B1S0-F1
#
_entry.id   AF-A0A0U5B1S0-F1
#
_cell.length_a   1.000
_cell.length_b   1.000
_cell.length_c   1.000
_cell.angle_alpha   90.00
_cell.angle_beta   90.00
_cell.angle_gamma   90.00
#
_symmetry.space_group_name_H-M   'P 1'
#
loop_
_entity.id
_entity.type
_entity.pdbx_description
1 polymer ?
#
loop_
_entity_poly.entity_id
_entity_poly.type
_entity_poly.pdbx_seq_one_letter_code
_entity_poly.pdbx_strand_id
1 'polypeptide(L)'
;MSLKVLETLGFIKKNILTTSEVAELLGVTRQRINAIVKTKDLVPFKKTGETSLFLLDDVINYKENKRSGPRTSIASMAPELFDRSGSTYDSIDFFRENRHKLGQIVHAYAFFNPIDAAIHNFYVPSQHFKRGVFLNIETPHLVLVDTEGNEMWISGCNCGYGGTGPHGSQTVLQECGFPQKEIDNIFRYRVVKLFKDPDGNVDVHVANSDYDGGTFDEGTTSIYFRNDNLVLMHKPSRWSKEKNEIKTAERYQSFIPNPVRFEIYPTYEQAKEMGYVLPGLDGSDFSREEVYRVIIKDSSGRELWLNPHIHTQTPILAQADLRSLLELCGFDVPEESANKGWLSSWLSTNIRRFQPNPVIISKRKEVKIKI
;
A
#
# COMPACT_ATOMS: atom_id res chain seq x y z
N MET A 1 37.30 -8.96 0.82
CA MET A 1 35.98 -9.65 0.68
C MET A 1 35.50 -9.39 -0.74
N SER A 2 35.21 -10.41 -1.56
CA SER A 2 34.90 -10.21 -2.98
C SER A 2 33.53 -9.55 -3.20
N LEU A 3 33.37 -8.77 -4.29
CA LEU A 3 32.12 -8.07 -4.63
C LEU A 3 30.88 -8.98 -4.60
N LYS A 4 30.99 -10.20 -5.15
CA LYS A 4 29.94 -11.24 -5.10
C LYS A 4 29.46 -11.60 -3.69
N VAL A 5 30.36 -11.54 -2.69
CA VAL A 5 30.01 -11.86 -1.30
C VAL A 5 29.22 -10.71 -0.69
N LEU A 6 29.54 -9.45 -1.03
CA LEU A 6 28.78 -8.28 -0.57
C LEU A 6 27.38 -8.22 -1.20
N GLU A 7 27.25 -8.52 -2.50
CA GLU A 7 25.96 -8.64 -3.19
C GLU A 7 25.09 -9.76 -2.59
N THR A 8 25.69 -10.92 -2.34
CA THR A 8 24.99 -12.06 -1.73
C THR A 8 24.52 -11.74 -0.31
N LEU A 9 25.36 -11.09 0.50
CA LEU A 9 25.00 -10.67 1.86
C LEU A 9 23.91 -9.59 1.84
N GLY A 10 23.94 -8.67 0.86
CA GLY A 10 22.90 -7.67 0.65
C GLY A 10 21.54 -8.30 0.29
N PHE A 11 21.55 -9.28 -0.62
CA PHE A 11 20.35 -10.03 -1.00
C PHE A 11 19.78 -10.83 0.19
N ILE A 12 20.64 -11.53 0.93
CA ILE A 12 20.26 -12.29 2.13
C ILE A 12 19.62 -11.35 3.18
N LYS A 13 20.22 -10.19 3.44
CA LYS A 13 19.72 -9.24 4.45
C LYS A 13 18.36 -8.64 4.07
N LYS A 14 18.07 -8.48 2.76
CA LYS A 14 16.78 -7.97 2.29
C LYS A 14 15.65 -9.00 2.30
N ASN A 15 15.98 -10.29 2.13
CA ASN A 15 14.97 -11.34 1.92
C ASN A 15 14.78 -12.27 3.12
N ILE A 16 15.54 -12.09 4.20
CA ILE A 16 15.46 -12.92 5.40
C ILE A 16 15.08 -12.04 6.59
N LEU A 17 13.98 -12.42 7.23
CA LEU A 17 13.47 -11.75 8.41
C LEU A 17 13.72 -12.61 9.66
N THR A 18 14.09 -11.94 10.74
CA THR A 18 14.10 -12.49 12.09
C THR A 18 12.68 -12.52 12.67
N THR A 19 12.50 -13.29 13.75
CA THR A 19 11.21 -13.35 14.47
C THR A 19 10.69 -11.97 14.89
N SER A 20 11.58 -11.03 15.21
CA SER A 20 11.26 -9.65 15.55
C SER A 20 10.73 -8.86 14.35
N GLU A 21 11.40 -8.95 13.21
CA GLU A 21 11.01 -8.25 11.98
C GLU A 21 9.72 -8.85 11.39
N VAL A 22 9.51 -10.16 11.56
CA VAL A 22 8.23 -10.81 11.21
C VAL A 22 7.09 -10.33 12.12
N ALA A 23 7.33 -10.24 13.43
CA ALA A 23 6.37 -9.72 14.39
C ALA A 23 5.94 -8.29 14.02
N GLU A 24 6.91 -7.43 13.70
CA GLU A 24 6.68 -6.07 13.23
C GLU A 24 5.91 -6.03 11.90
N LEU A 25 6.34 -6.82 10.90
CA LEU A 25 5.73 -6.85 9.57
C LEU A 25 4.27 -7.34 9.60
N LEU A 26 3.97 -8.28 10.50
CA LEU A 26 2.64 -8.85 10.70
C LEU A 26 1.78 -8.07 11.73
N GLY A 27 2.37 -7.12 12.46
CA GLY A 27 1.67 -6.35 13.50
C GLY A 27 1.22 -7.22 14.69
N VAL A 28 2.03 -8.19 15.10
CA VAL A 28 1.73 -9.13 16.20
C VAL A 28 2.93 -9.28 17.13
N THR A 29 2.72 -9.81 18.34
CA THR A 29 3.83 -10.04 19.28
C THR A 29 4.74 -11.20 18.84
N ARG A 30 6.00 -11.22 19.30
CA ARG A 30 6.93 -12.35 19.06
C ARG A 30 6.38 -13.67 19.59
N GLN A 31 5.63 -13.65 20.69
CA GLN A 31 4.97 -14.85 21.24
C GLN A 31 3.90 -15.39 20.27
N ARG A 32 3.15 -14.50 19.60
CA ARG A 32 2.18 -14.88 18.58
C ARG A 32 2.86 -15.51 17.37
N ILE A 33 4.02 -14.99 16.94
CA ILE A 33 4.83 -15.64 15.89
C ILE A 33 5.23 -17.07 16.31
N ASN A 34 5.68 -17.26 17.55
CA ASN A 34 6.01 -18.59 18.05
C ASN A 34 4.80 -19.54 18.07
N ALA A 35 3.59 -19.04 18.34
CA ALA A 35 2.35 -19.82 18.24
C ALA A 35 2.03 -20.20 16.78
N ILE A 36 2.16 -19.27 15.83
CA ILE A 36 1.96 -19.49 14.39
C ILE A 36 2.95 -20.55 13.85
N VAL A 37 4.20 -20.50 14.31
CA VAL A 37 5.22 -21.51 13.97
C VAL A 37 4.85 -22.88 14.52
N LYS A 38 4.24 -22.96 15.72
CA LYS A 38 3.79 -24.23 16.31
C LYS A 38 2.61 -24.83 15.56
N THR A 39 1.67 -24.01 15.08
CA THR A 39 0.54 -24.48 14.26
C THR A 39 0.94 -24.82 12.82
N LYS A 40 2.19 -24.52 12.43
CA LYS A 40 2.77 -24.68 11.09
C LYS A 40 2.12 -23.79 10.02
N ASP A 41 1.40 -22.75 10.42
CA ASP A 41 0.80 -21.82 9.46
C ASP A 41 1.85 -20.89 8.81
N LEU A 42 2.97 -20.63 9.50
CA LEU A 42 4.17 -19.98 8.94
C LEU A 42 5.40 -20.80 9.35
N VAL A 43 6.18 -21.24 8.37
CA VAL A 43 7.31 -22.16 8.60
C VAL A 43 8.63 -21.40 8.50
N PRO A 44 9.45 -21.35 9.57
CA PRO A 44 10.78 -20.77 9.47
C PRO A 44 11.68 -21.70 8.66
N PHE A 45 12.42 -21.15 7.69
CA PHE A 45 13.36 -21.95 6.89
C PHE A 45 14.59 -22.35 7.70
N LYS A 46 14.91 -21.62 8.79
CA LYS A 46 16.01 -21.96 9.69
C LYS A 46 15.73 -21.52 11.13
N LYS A 47 16.14 -22.36 12.09
CA LYS A 47 16.17 -22.01 13.52
C LYS A 47 17.61 -21.96 14.00
N THR A 48 17.98 -20.89 14.70
CA THR A 48 19.31 -20.71 15.28
C THR A 48 19.14 -20.28 16.73
N GLY A 49 19.23 -21.22 17.67
CA GLY A 49 18.95 -20.95 19.08
C GLY A 49 17.51 -20.51 19.33
N GLU A 50 17.32 -19.36 19.99
CA GLU A 50 16.00 -18.78 20.29
C GLU A 50 15.37 -18.01 19.11
N THR A 51 16.13 -17.72 18.04
CA THR A 51 15.66 -16.93 16.91
C THR A 51 15.33 -17.82 15.71
N SER A 52 14.13 -17.62 15.17
CA SER A 52 13.71 -18.24 13.90
C SER A 52 13.90 -17.24 12.76
N LEU A 53 14.37 -17.74 11.61
CA LEU A 53 14.54 -16.99 10.37
C LEU A 53 13.48 -17.43 9.36
N PHE A 54 12.92 -16.43 8.68
CA PHE A 54 11.82 -16.58 7.73
C PHE A 54 12.21 -15.94 6.40
N LEU A 55 11.71 -16.48 5.30
CA LEU A 55 11.80 -15.81 4.01
C LEU A 55 10.76 -14.69 3.98
N LEU A 56 11.15 -13.51 3.50
CA LEU A 56 10.25 -12.36 3.35
C LEU A 56 9.01 -12.77 2.54
N ASP A 57 9.19 -13.47 1.42
CA ASP A 57 8.10 -13.96 0.58
C ASP A 57 7.12 -14.84 1.32
N ASP A 58 7.58 -15.77 2.18
CA ASP A 58 6.69 -16.64 2.97
C ASP A 58 5.88 -15.84 3.99
N VAL A 59 6.47 -14.79 4.56
CA VAL A 59 5.81 -13.92 5.54
C VAL A 59 4.79 -13.02 4.86
N ILE A 60 5.12 -12.49 3.67
CA ILE A 60 4.19 -11.75 2.82
C ILE A 60 3.04 -12.66 2.38
N ASN A 61 3.33 -13.85 1.86
CA ASN A 61 2.33 -14.83 1.47
C ASN A 61 1.45 -15.26 2.65
N TYR A 62 2.03 -15.42 3.84
CA TYR A 62 1.26 -15.70 5.05
C TYR A 62 0.33 -14.53 5.42
N LYS A 63 0.84 -13.29 5.36
CA LYS A 63 0.06 -12.07 5.58
C LYS A 63 -1.09 -11.97 4.60
N GLU A 64 -0.83 -12.26 3.33
CA GLU A 64 -1.80 -12.25 2.25
C GLU A 64 -2.81 -13.39 2.41
N ASN A 65 -2.39 -14.63 2.65
CA ASN A 65 -3.28 -15.80 2.76
C ASN A 65 -4.13 -15.81 4.04
N LYS A 66 -3.66 -15.29 5.18
CA LYS A 66 -4.50 -15.11 6.37
C LYS A 66 -5.45 -13.91 6.24
N ARG A 67 -5.07 -12.88 5.47
CA ARG A 67 -5.99 -11.80 5.05
C ARG A 67 -6.89 -12.21 3.88
N SER A 68 -6.58 -13.34 3.23
CA SER A 68 -7.22 -13.90 2.05
C SER A 68 -7.57 -15.38 2.28
N GLY A 69 -8.48 -15.65 3.23
CA GLY A 69 -9.55 -16.58 2.88
C GLY A 69 -10.18 -16.08 1.56
N PRO A 70 -10.77 -16.94 0.71
CA PRO A 70 -11.30 -16.52 -0.59
C PRO A 70 -12.14 -15.24 -0.44
N ARG A 71 -11.57 -14.10 -0.86
CA ARG A 71 -12.21 -12.77 -0.78
C ARG A 71 -13.25 -12.73 -1.87
N THR A 72 -14.37 -13.38 -1.55
CA THR A 72 -15.49 -13.53 -2.46
C THR A 72 -16.33 -12.27 -2.35
N SER A 73 -16.26 -11.45 -3.40
CA SER A 73 -17.06 -10.24 -3.65
C SER A 73 -16.68 -8.96 -2.88
N ILE A 74 -16.70 -7.86 -3.63
CA ILE A 74 -16.57 -6.44 -3.21
C ILE A 74 -17.49 -6.10 -1.99
N ALA A 75 -18.54 -6.87 -1.75
CA ALA A 75 -19.50 -6.66 -0.68
C ALA A 75 -18.99 -7.02 0.74
N SER A 76 -17.86 -7.72 0.88
CA SER A 76 -17.34 -8.18 2.19
C SER A 76 -16.11 -7.41 2.71
N MET A 77 -15.82 -6.23 2.16
CA MET A 77 -14.57 -5.52 2.49
C MET A 77 -14.67 -4.60 3.71
N ALA A 78 -15.86 -4.09 4.03
CA ALA A 78 -16.05 -3.16 5.14
C ALA A 78 -16.32 -3.93 6.42
N PRO A 79 -15.75 -3.53 7.57
CA PRO A 79 -16.19 -4.11 8.82
C PRO A 79 -17.66 -3.74 9.04
N GLU A 80 -18.36 -4.59 9.79
CA GLU A 80 -19.76 -4.35 10.15
C GLU A 80 -19.93 -2.99 10.85
N LEU A 81 -18.94 -2.61 11.66
CA LEU A 81 -18.91 -1.37 12.42
C LEU A 81 -18.03 -0.34 11.70
N PHE A 82 -18.62 0.41 10.77
CA PHE A 82 -17.92 1.48 10.06
C PHE A 82 -18.73 2.77 10.02
N ASP A 83 -18.32 3.74 10.84
CA ASP A 83 -18.79 5.12 10.80
C ASP A 83 -18.21 5.87 9.59
N ARG A 84 -19.09 6.58 8.88
CA ARG A 84 -18.78 7.38 7.68
C ARG A 84 -19.26 8.83 7.80
N SER A 85 -19.58 9.29 9.01
CA SER A 85 -20.09 10.65 9.25
C SER A 85 -19.06 11.74 8.97
N GLY A 86 -17.77 11.45 9.20
CA GLY A 86 -16.67 12.42 9.19
C GLY A 86 -16.71 13.42 10.35
N SER A 87 -17.70 13.32 11.25
CA SER A 87 -17.95 14.24 12.35
C SER A 87 -17.44 13.63 13.65
N THR A 88 -16.59 14.35 14.39
CA THR A 88 -16.00 13.83 15.63
C THR A 88 -17.05 13.47 16.68
N TYR A 89 -18.11 14.28 16.82
CA TYR A 89 -19.15 14.02 17.83
C TYR A 89 -19.97 12.79 17.45
N ASP A 90 -20.44 12.73 16.20
CA ASP A 90 -21.23 11.59 15.70
C ASP A 90 -20.39 10.30 15.72
N SER A 91 -19.08 10.40 15.49
CA SER A 91 -18.14 9.28 15.62
C SER A 91 -18.02 8.73 17.04
N ILE A 92 -17.98 9.61 18.05
CA ILE A 92 -17.94 9.21 19.45
C ILE A 92 -19.27 8.57 19.86
N ASP A 93 -20.39 9.13 19.41
CA ASP A 93 -21.71 8.58 19.68
C ASP A 93 -21.86 7.20 19.01
N PHE A 94 -21.45 7.07 17.75
CA PHE A 94 -21.38 5.80 17.04
C PHE A 94 -20.55 4.76 17.81
N PHE A 95 -19.37 5.15 18.30
CA PHE A 95 -18.52 4.28 19.12
C PHE A 95 -19.27 3.81 20.37
N ARG A 96 -19.85 4.73 21.15
CA ARG A 96 -20.55 4.40 22.40
C ARG A 96 -21.76 3.50 22.17
N GLU A 97 -22.55 3.80 21.14
CA GLU A 97 -23.73 3.02 20.76
C GLU A 97 -23.37 1.60 20.34
N ASN A 98 -22.22 1.40 19.67
CA ASN A 98 -21.83 0.12 19.12
C ASN A 98 -20.75 -0.62 19.93
N ARG A 99 -20.18 0.00 20.97
CA ARG A 99 -19.07 -0.57 21.76
C ARG A 99 -19.40 -1.95 22.32
N HIS A 100 -20.65 -2.17 22.71
CA HIS A 100 -21.13 -3.44 23.27
C HIS A 100 -21.04 -4.62 22.29
N LYS A 101 -20.88 -4.37 20.98
CA LYS A 101 -20.72 -5.39 19.95
C LYS A 101 -19.28 -5.91 19.81
N LEU A 102 -18.32 -5.27 20.49
CA LEU A 102 -16.91 -5.67 20.47
C LEU A 102 -16.50 -6.26 21.82
N GLY A 103 -15.54 -7.18 21.79
CA GLY A 103 -14.85 -7.70 22.97
C GLY A 103 -13.93 -6.66 23.63
N GLN A 104 -12.90 -7.12 24.33
CA GLN A 104 -11.89 -6.22 24.89
C GLN A 104 -11.03 -5.65 23.76
N ILE A 105 -10.94 -4.32 23.68
CA ILE A 105 -10.08 -3.66 22.68
C ILE A 105 -8.61 -3.83 23.07
N VAL A 106 -7.84 -4.41 22.16
CA VAL A 106 -6.42 -4.69 22.32
C VAL A 106 -5.55 -3.96 21.31
N HIS A 107 -6.05 -3.61 20.13
CA HIS A 107 -5.31 -2.77 19.20
C HIS A 107 -6.07 -1.50 18.84
N ALA A 108 -5.33 -0.42 18.63
CA ALA A 108 -5.85 0.80 18.03
C ALA A 108 -4.87 1.38 17.01
N TYR A 109 -5.40 1.88 15.91
CA TYR A 109 -4.63 2.53 14.85
C TYR A 109 -5.26 3.89 14.54
N ALA A 110 -4.52 4.97 14.74
CA ALA A 110 -4.95 6.32 14.37
C ALA A 110 -4.09 6.83 13.21
N PHE A 111 -4.76 7.42 12.22
CA PHE A 111 -4.15 7.94 11.00
C PHE A 111 -4.62 9.37 10.73
N PHE A 112 -3.67 10.25 10.42
CA PHE A 112 -3.99 11.58 9.90
C PHE A 112 -4.28 11.52 8.40
N ASN A 113 -3.45 10.83 7.62
CA ASN A 113 -3.55 10.76 6.18
C ASN A 113 -4.28 9.48 5.72
N PRO A 114 -5.28 9.57 4.82
CA PRO A 114 -5.95 8.40 4.24
C PRO A 114 -5.01 7.39 3.58
N ILE A 115 -3.90 7.83 2.98
CA ILE A 115 -2.94 6.92 2.34
C ILE A 115 -2.29 6.01 3.39
N ASP A 116 -1.98 6.53 4.59
CA ASP A 116 -1.42 5.72 5.67
C ASP A 116 -2.38 4.60 6.10
N ALA A 117 -3.68 4.92 6.25
CA ALA A 117 -4.69 3.91 6.53
C ALA A 117 -4.77 2.86 5.42
N ALA A 118 -4.77 3.30 4.15
CA ALA A 118 -4.89 2.43 2.99
C ALA A 118 -3.71 1.45 2.84
N ILE A 119 -2.46 1.89 3.03
CA ILE A 119 -1.29 0.98 2.98
C ILE A 119 -1.30 -0.03 4.13
N HIS A 120 -1.95 0.29 5.24
CA HIS A 120 -2.21 -0.63 6.33
C HIS A 120 -3.38 -1.60 6.08
N ASN A 121 -4.01 -1.48 4.90
CA ASN A 121 -5.19 -2.23 4.44
C ASN A 121 -6.49 -1.87 5.15
N PHE A 122 -6.55 -0.67 5.75
CA PHE A 122 -7.79 -0.09 6.27
C PHE A 122 -8.44 0.78 5.20
N TYR A 123 -9.04 0.13 4.21
CA TYR A 123 -9.80 0.81 3.17
C TYR A 123 -10.88 -0.09 2.59
N VAL A 124 -11.93 0.53 2.06
CA VAL A 124 -12.93 -0.16 1.22
C VAL A 124 -13.14 0.58 -0.09
N PRO A 125 -13.31 -0.12 -1.22
CA PRO A 125 -13.73 0.49 -2.48
C PRO A 125 -15.17 1.02 -2.35
N SER A 126 -15.36 2.31 -2.59
CA SER A 126 -16.65 2.95 -2.60
C SER A 126 -17.36 2.71 -3.94
N GLN A 127 -18.53 2.06 -3.91
CA GLN A 127 -19.38 1.94 -5.10
C GLN A 127 -20.13 3.25 -5.43
N HIS A 128 -20.21 4.17 -4.46
CA HIS A 128 -20.96 5.42 -4.60
C HIS A 128 -20.22 6.43 -5.48
N PHE A 129 -18.89 6.39 -5.46
CA PHE A 129 -18.07 7.32 -6.22
C PHE A 129 -17.11 6.56 -7.12
N LYS A 130 -17.48 6.48 -8.39
CA LYS A 130 -16.69 5.87 -9.45
C LYS A 130 -16.33 6.90 -10.52
N ARG A 131 -15.16 6.73 -11.12
CA ARG A 131 -14.67 7.52 -12.25
C ARG A 131 -14.26 6.54 -13.35
N GLY A 132 -15.20 6.20 -14.23
CA GLY A 132 -15.03 5.08 -15.16
C GLY A 132 -14.89 3.74 -14.42
N VAL A 133 -13.76 3.06 -14.60
CA VAL A 133 -13.44 1.77 -13.94
C VAL A 133 -12.77 1.93 -12.58
N PHE A 134 -12.49 3.15 -12.16
CA PHE A 134 -11.84 3.44 -10.88
C PHE A 134 -12.89 3.69 -9.81
N LEU A 135 -12.73 3.02 -8.67
CA LEU A 135 -13.51 3.26 -7.47
C LEU A 135 -12.71 4.17 -6.54
N ASN A 136 -13.36 5.16 -5.93
CA ASN A 136 -12.76 5.82 -4.77
C ASN A 136 -12.57 4.80 -3.64
N ILE A 137 -11.71 5.11 -2.69
CA ILE A 137 -11.62 4.36 -1.44
C ILE A 137 -12.15 5.19 -0.29
N GLU A 138 -12.76 4.51 0.66
CA GLU A 138 -13.10 5.06 1.98
C GLU A 138 -12.12 4.48 2.98
N THR A 139 -11.57 5.32 3.85
CA THR A 139 -10.59 4.95 4.87
C THR A 139 -11.04 5.48 6.23
N PRO A 140 -10.85 4.73 7.33
CA PRO A 140 -11.02 5.26 8.66
C PRO A 140 -9.87 6.17 9.06
N HIS A 141 -10.11 6.99 10.07
CA HIS A 141 -9.06 7.74 10.75
C HIS A 141 -8.68 7.11 12.10
N LEU A 142 -9.58 6.32 12.70
CA LEU A 142 -9.31 5.49 13.87
C LEU A 142 -9.89 4.09 13.65
N VAL A 143 -9.08 3.08 13.93
CA VAL A 143 -9.48 1.67 13.91
C VAL A 143 -9.27 1.07 15.28
N LEU A 144 -10.29 0.41 15.81
CA LEU A 144 -10.23 -0.38 17.04
C LEU A 144 -10.35 -1.85 16.69
N VAL A 145 -9.54 -2.70 17.33
CA VAL A 145 -9.58 -4.15 17.14
C VAL A 145 -9.67 -4.84 18.49
N ASP A 146 -10.64 -5.75 18.63
CA ASP A 146 -10.83 -6.53 19.84
C ASP A 146 -9.97 -7.81 19.89
N THR A 147 -10.07 -8.55 20.99
CA THR A 147 -9.37 -9.82 21.22
C THR A 147 -9.70 -10.92 20.21
N GLU A 148 -10.85 -10.84 19.55
CA GLU A 148 -11.32 -11.81 18.56
C GLU A 148 -10.97 -11.38 17.12
N GLY A 149 -10.46 -10.17 16.95
CA GLY A 149 -10.12 -9.59 15.66
C GLY A 149 -11.27 -8.84 14.99
N ASN A 150 -12.38 -8.61 15.70
CA ASN A 150 -13.45 -7.76 15.19
C ASN A 150 -12.99 -6.30 15.18
N GLU A 151 -13.37 -5.58 14.13
CA GLU A 151 -12.91 -4.21 13.91
C GLU A 151 -14.07 -3.22 13.99
N MET A 152 -13.78 -2.04 14.54
CA MET A 152 -14.61 -0.84 14.38
C MET A 152 -13.79 0.28 13.77
N TRP A 153 -14.31 0.83 12.69
CA TRP A 153 -13.72 1.89 11.89
C TRP A 153 -14.48 3.19 12.14
N ILE A 154 -13.74 4.24 12.48
CA ILE A 154 -14.26 5.53 12.90
C ILE A 154 -13.64 6.63 12.02
N SER A 155 -14.48 7.49 11.45
CA SER A 155 -14.06 8.47 10.45
C SER A 155 -13.78 9.87 11.03
N GLY A 156 -14.44 10.27 12.10
CA GLY A 156 -14.28 11.61 12.69
C GLY A 156 -13.19 11.74 13.77
N CYS A 157 -12.45 10.66 14.05
CA CYS A 157 -11.40 10.61 15.08
C CYS A 157 -10.04 10.34 14.42
N ASN A 158 -9.09 11.28 14.46
CA ASN A 158 -7.79 11.20 13.79
C ASN A 158 -6.61 11.52 14.75
N CYS A 159 -5.41 11.82 14.25
CA CYS A 159 -4.24 12.16 15.06
C CYS A 159 -3.34 13.23 14.39
N GLY A 160 -2.25 13.64 15.04
CA GLY A 160 -1.19 14.48 14.46
C GLY A 160 -1.32 15.99 14.64
N TYR A 161 -2.29 16.48 15.42
CA TYR A 161 -2.43 17.90 15.77
C TYR A 161 -3.26 18.10 17.05
N GLY A 162 -3.34 19.34 17.57
CA GLY A 162 -4.11 19.68 18.77
C GLY A 162 -5.50 20.25 18.46
N GLY A 163 -6.43 19.45 17.94
CA GLY A 163 -7.80 19.91 17.62
C GLY A 163 -8.89 18.86 17.85
N THR A 164 -10.10 19.09 17.33
CA THR A 164 -11.29 18.28 17.67
C THR A 164 -11.10 16.80 17.35
N GLY A 165 -10.62 16.46 16.15
CA GLY A 165 -10.43 15.06 15.72
C GLY A 165 -9.53 14.26 16.67
N PRO A 166 -8.34 14.74 17.04
CA PRO A 166 -7.46 14.04 17.98
C PRO A 166 -8.03 13.97 19.41
N HIS A 167 -8.74 15.00 19.89
CA HIS A 167 -9.44 14.91 21.17
C HIS A 167 -10.57 13.85 21.15
N GLY A 168 -11.22 13.65 20.00
CA GLY A 168 -12.14 12.53 19.80
C GLY A 168 -11.45 11.19 19.91
N SER A 169 -10.30 11.01 19.25
CA SER A 169 -9.47 9.81 19.40
C SER A 169 -9.06 9.56 20.85
N GLN A 170 -8.63 10.59 21.58
CA GLN A 170 -8.31 10.50 23.01
C GLN A 170 -9.51 9.96 23.80
N THR A 171 -10.69 10.55 23.61
CA THR A 171 -11.92 10.14 24.30
C THR A 171 -12.19 8.66 24.11
N VAL A 172 -12.19 8.20 22.86
CA VAL A 172 -12.44 6.80 22.51
C VAL A 172 -11.37 5.87 23.10
N LEU A 173 -10.09 6.24 23.03
CA LEU A 173 -8.98 5.42 23.53
C LEU A 173 -8.96 5.34 25.07
N GLN A 174 -9.32 6.43 25.76
CA GLN A 174 -9.49 6.44 27.22
C GLN A 174 -10.61 5.49 27.64
N GLU A 175 -11.76 5.53 26.95
CA GLU A 175 -12.88 4.61 27.19
C GLU A 175 -12.53 3.14 26.87
N CYS A 176 -11.57 2.90 25.97
CA CYS A 176 -10.99 1.58 25.71
C CYS A 176 -9.91 1.15 26.73
N GLY A 177 -9.60 2.00 27.72
CA GLY A 177 -8.63 1.73 28.77
C GLY A 177 -7.18 1.72 28.30
N PHE A 178 -6.82 2.51 27.30
CA PHE A 178 -5.40 2.77 26.99
C PHE A 178 -4.83 3.82 27.97
N PRO A 179 -3.56 3.70 28.42
CA PRO A 179 -2.96 4.65 29.34
C PRO A 179 -2.81 6.05 28.73
N GLN A 180 -3.09 7.10 29.50
CA GLN A 180 -3.04 8.49 29.02
C GLN A 180 -1.67 8.86 28.41
N LYS A 181 -0.59 8.41 29.05
CA LYS A 181 0.78 8.64 28.56
C LYS A 181 0.98 8.18 27.12
N GLU A 182 0.38 7.05 26.75
CA GLU A 182 0.50 6.52 25.38
C GLU A 182 -0.49 7.17 24.42
N ILE A 183 -1.67 7.55 24.92
CA ILE A 183 -2.66 8.34 24.17
C ILE A 183 -2.11 9.71 23.77
N ASP A 184 -1.25 10.35 24.59
CA ASP A 184 -0.68 11.67 24.28
C ASP A 184 0.07 11.72 22.93
N ASN A 185 0.51 10.58 22.41
CA ASN A 185 1.14 10.48 21.09
C ASN A 185 0.20 10.90 19.95
N ILE A 186 -1.13 10.76 20.11
CA ILE A 186 -2.10 11.14 19.06
C ILE A 186 -2.04 12.63 18.72
N PHE A 187 -1.54 13.48 19.61
CA PHE A 187 -1.47 14.92 19.36
C PHE A 187 -0.20 15.32 18.60
N ARG A 188 0.76 14.39 18.47
CA ARG A 188 2.11 14.68 17.97
C ARG A 188 2.40 13.99 16.63
N TYR A 189 1.94 12.75 16.47
CA TYR A 189 2.32 11.91 15.34
C TYR A 189 1.17 11.67 14.38
N ARG A 190 1.49 11.58 13.09
CA ARG A 190 0.53 11.42 12.00
C ARG A 190 0.04 9.98 11.84
N VAL A 191 0.79 9.03 12.39
CA VAL A 191 0.41 7.63 12.53
C VAL A 191 0.71 7.20 13.96
N VAL A 192 -0.28 6.65 14.65
CA VAL A 192 -0.14 6.10 16.00
C VAL A 192 -0.77 4.71 16.05
N LYS A 193 -0.03 3.72 16.54
CA LYS A 193 -0.51 2.34 16.70
C LYS A 193 -0.25 1.89 18.13
N LEU A 194 -1.28 1.40 18.78
CA LEU A 194 -1.26 0.97 20.17
C LEU A 194 -1.61 -0.51 20.24
N PHE A 195 -0.79 -1.30 20.94
CA PHE A 195 -0.97 -2.74 21.10
C PHE A 195 -0.93 -3.10 22.57
N LYS A 196 -2.08 -3.49 23.12
CA LYS A 196 -2.23 -3.95 24.50
C LYS A 196 -1.95 -5.44 24.58
N ASP A 197 -1.03 -5.83 25.47
CA ASP A 197 -0.78 -7.23 25.78
C ASP A 197 -1.80 -7.77 26.81
N PRO A 198 -1.82 -9.09 27.08
CA PRO A 198 -2.72 -9.68 28.07
C PRO A 198 -2.53 -9.16 29.51
N ASP A 199 -1.35 -8.64 29.84
CA ASP A 199 -1.00 -8.08 31.15
C ASP A 199 -1.39 -6.60 31.26
N GLY A 200 -1.89 -6.01 30.18
CA GLY A 200 -2.33 -4.61 30.10
C GLY A 200 -1.22 -3.62 29.75
N ASN A 201 0.01 -4.07 29.48
CA ASN A 201 1.05 -3.19 28.96
C ASN A 201 0.75 -2.81 27.53
N VAL A 202 1.13 -1.60 27.14
CA VAL A 202 0.87 -1.07 25.79
C VAL A 202 2.18 -0.82 25.07
N ASP A 203 2.37 -1.51 23.95
CA ASP A 203 3.42 -1.20 22.97
C ASP A 203 2.91 -0.14 22.00
N VAL A 204 3.78 0.81 21.65
CA VAL A 204 3.41 2.03 20.93
C VAL A 204 4.34 2.26 19.77
N HIS A 205 3.76 2.32 18.57
CA HIS A 205 4.49 2.66 17.35
C HIS A 205 3.96 3.97 16.79
N VAL A 206 4.86 4.92 16.58
CA VAL A 206 4.54 6.25 16.08
C VAL A 206 5.36 6.58 14.86
N ALA A 207 4.77 7.33 13.93
CA ALA A 207 5.48 7.86 12.77
C ALA A 207 4.87 9.19 12.32
N ASN A 208 5.69 9.97 11.60
CA ASN A 208 5.16 11.00 10.71
C ASN A 208 4.65 10.34 9.42
N SER A 209 3.82 11.05 8.66
CA SER A 209 3.35 10.56 7.36
C SER A 209 4.37 10.94 6.30
N ASP A 210 4.81 9.97 5.49
CA ASP A 210 5.62 10.23 4.29
C ASP A 210 4.82 10.98 3.21
N TYR A 211 3.49 11.02 3.37
CA TYR A 211 2.56 11.56 2.40
C TYR A 211 2.09 12.97 2.72
N ASP A 212 2.45 13.51 3.89
CA ASP A 212 2.16 14.88 4.28
C ASP A 212 3.04 15.90 3.52
N GLY A 213 2.53 17.11 3.29
CA GLY A 213 3.34 18.23 2.79
C GLY A 213 3.34 18.46 1.28
N GLY A 214 2.18 18.52 0.63
CA GLY A 214 2.10 19.00 -0.76
C GLY A 214 2.16 20.53 -0.79
N THR A 215 3.14 21.11 -1.48
CA THR A 215 3.03 22.53 -1.87
C THR A 215 2.05 22.66 -3.03
N PHE A 216 1.36 23.80 -3.16
CA PHE A 216 0.42 24.06 -4.28
C PHE A 216 1.10 23.87 -5.66
N ASP A 217 2.43 24.00 -5.70
CA ASP A 217 3.24 23.89 -6.91
C ASP A 217 3.60 22.44 -7.28
N GLU A 218 3.46 21.47 -6.38
CA GLU A 218 3.85 20.07 -6.66
C GLU A 218 2.78 19.27 -7.42
N GLY A 219 1.52 19.67 -7.32
CA GLY A 219 0.39 18.94 -7.93
C GLY A 219 -0.50 18.26 -6.90
N THR A 220 -1.41 17.41 -7.38
CA THR A 220 -2.37 16.69 -6.54
C THR A 220 -2.22 15.19 -6.75
N THR A 221 -2.25 14.43 -5.67
CA THR A 221 -2.25 12.97 -5.73
C THR A 221 -3.64 12.44 -5.37
N SER A 222 -4.07 11.38 -6.04
CA SER A 222 -5.34 10.71 -5.75
C SER A 222 -5.13 9.21 -5.70
N ILE A 223 -5.80 8.54 -4.76
CA ILE A 223 -5.76 7.09 -4.61
C ILE A 223 -7.11 6.49 -5.02
N TYR A 224 -7.06 5.44 -5.83
CA TYR A 224 -8.23 4.73 -6.33
C TYR A 224 -8.04 3.22 -6.16
N PHE A 225 -9.13 2.47 -6.33
CA PHE A 225 -9.11 1.03 -6.45
C PHE A 225 -9.51 0.60 -7.87
N ARG A 226 -8.71 -0.28 -8.49
CA ARG A 226 -8.95 -0.84 -9.82
C ARG A 226 -8.33 -2.23 -9.92
N ASN A 227 -9.07 -3.19 -10.47
CA ASN A 227 -8.58 -4.56 -10.74
C ASN A 227 -7.90 -5.19 -9.51
N ASP A 228 -8.54 -5.09 -8.35
CA ASP A 228 -8.04 -5.58 -7.06
C ASP A 228 -6.79 -4.87 -6.51
N ASN A 229 -6.33 -3.80 -7.15
CA ASN A 229 -5.15 -3.03 -6.77
C ASN A 229 -5.51 -1.62 -6.27
N LEU A 230 -4.74 -1.15 -5.27
CA LEU A 230 -4.67 0.28 -4.96
C LEU A 230 -3.78 0.98 -6.01
N VAL A 231 -4.30 2.06 -6.56
CA VAL A 231 -3.65 2.86 -7.61
C VAL A 231 -3.49 4.29 -7.11
N LEU A 232 -2.26 4.71 -6.89
CA LEU A 232 -1.90 6.09 -6.58
C LEU A 232 -1.54 6.82 -7.85
N MET A 233 -2.25 7.90 -8.15
CA MET A 233 -2.09 8.69 -9.36
C MET A 233 -1.61 10.09 -9.03
N HIS A 234 -0.55 10.53 -9.70
CA HIS A 234 -0.07 11.89 -9.57
C HIS A 234 -0.51 12.78 -10.72
N LYS A 235 -1.14 13.90 -10.39
CA LYS A 235 -1.47 14.96 -11.32
C LYS A 235 -0.56 16.17 -11.08
N PRO A 236 0.42 16.44 -11.96
CA PRO A 236 1.31 17.58 -11.79
C PRO A 236 0.53 18.90 -11.84
N SER A 237 0.95 19.88 -11.04
CA SER A 237 0.36 21.23 -11.06
C SER A 237 0.53 21.86 -12.44
N ARG A 238 -0.52 22.53 -12.94
CA ARG A 238 -0.45 23.32 -14.18
C ARG A 238 0.50 24.51 -14.07
N TRP A 239 0.80 24.93 -12.84
CA TRP A 239 1.64 26.08 -12.52
C TRP A 239 3.09 25.69 -12.24
N SER A 240 3.37 24.40 -12.10
CA SER A 240 4.73 23.94 -11.88
C SER A 240 5.60 24.16 -13.12
N LYS A 241 6.73 24.84 -12.91
CA LYS A 241 7.80 24.93 -13.92
C LYS A 241 8.63 23.65 -14.00
N GLU A 242 8.60 22.81 -12.96
CA GLU A 242 9.29 21.53 -12.88
C GLU A 242 8.27 20.39 -12.83
N LYS A 243 8.03 19.73 -13.96
CA LYS A 243 7.25 18.47 -14.00
C LYS A 243 8.13 17.31 -13.54
N ASN A 244 8.51 17.33 -12.27
CA ASN A 244 9.49 16.40 -11.74
C ASN A 244 8.80 15.17 -11.13
N GLU A 245 8.39 14.24 -11.99
CA GLU A 245 7.80 12.96 -11.55
C GLU A 245 8.77 12.11 -10.71
N ILE A 246 10.10 12.37 -10.75
CA ILE A 246 11.06 11.71 -9.87
C ILE A 246 10.83 12.13 -8.42
N LYS A 247 10.70 13.44 -8.15
CA LYS A 247 10.38 13.93 -6.80
C LYS A 247 9.08 13.31 -6.27
N THR A 248 8.09 13.16 -7.15
CA THR A 248 6.85 12.47 -6.80
C THR A 248 7.10 10.99 -6.48
N ALA A 249 7.86 10.28 -7.30
CA ALA A 249 8.19 8.88 -7.06
C ALA A 249 9.01 8.68 -5.77
N GLU A 250 9.94 9.59 -5.46
CA GLU A 250 10.71 9.59 -4.20
C GLU A 250 9.78 9.76 -3.01
N ARG A 251 8.86 10.73 -3.08
CA ARG A 251 7.87 10.98 -2.02
C ARG A 251 6.97 9.78 -1.76
N TYR A 252 6.53 9.10 -2.82
CA TYR A 252 5.62 7.95 -2.70
C TYR A 252 6.34 6.60 -2.73
N GLN A 253 7.64 6.56 -2.47
CA GLN A 253 8.41 5.31 -2.47
C GLN A 253 7.88 4.31 -1.43
N SER A 254 7.43 4.77 -0.26
CA SER A 254 6.83 3.89 0.76
C SER A 254 5.46 3.32 0.35
N PHE A 255 4.80 3.91 -0.65
CA PHE A 255 3.59 3.35 -1.27
C PHE A 255 3.92 2.17 -2.19
N ILE A 256 5.12 2.16 -2.80
CA ILE A 256 5.64 1.11 -3.69
C ILE A 256 7.03 0.62 -3.19
N PRO A 257 7.12 0.02 -2.00
CA PRO A 257 8.41 -0.26 -1.35
C PRO A 257 9.28 -1.30 -2.07
N ASN A 258 8.67 -2.17 -2.87
CA ASN A 258 9.31 -3.24 -3.64
C ASN A 258 8.79 -3.24 -5.10
N PRO A 259 9.19 -2.26 -5.93
CA PRO A 259 8.82 -2.23 -7.34
C PRO A 259 9.30 -3.49 -8.07
N VAL A 260 8.38 -4.17 -8.77
CA VAL A 260 8.68 -5.39 -9.54
C VAL A 260 8.44 -5.23 -11.04
N ARG A 261 7.68 -4.21 -11.44
CA ARG A 261 7.40 -3.93 -12.85
C ARG A 261 7.36 -2.44 -13.11
N PHE A 262 7.97 -2.03 -14.22
CA PHE A 262 7.99 -0.67 -14.72
C PHE A 262 7.51 -0.68 -16.18
N GLU A 263 6.37 -0.06 -16.46
CA GLU A 263 5.76 -0.01 -17.79
C GLU A 263 5.82 1.42 -18.33
N ILE A 264 6.28 1.57 -19.57
CA ILE A 264 6.42 2.87 -20.24
C ILE A 264 5.66 2.84 -21.55
N TYR A 265 4.78 3.82 -21.73
CA TYR A 265 4.01 4.05 -22.95
C TYR A 265 4.55 5.30 -23.64
N PRO A 266 5.29 5.17 -24.77
CA PRO A 266 5.86 6.29 -25.50
C PRO A 266 4.84 7.37 -25.88
N THR A 267 3.60 6.98 -26.21
CA THR A 267 2.54 7.91 -26.63
C THR A 267 1.33 7.89 -25.69
N TYR A 268 0.55 8.97 -25.74
CA TYR A 268 -0.70 9.08 -24.99
C TYR A 268 -1.74 8.06 -25.47
N GLU A 269 -1.79 7.81 -26.78
CA GLU A 269 -2.71 6.87 -27.41
C GLU A 269 -2.46 5.45 -26.92
N GLN A 270 -1.19 5.02 -26.86
CA GLN A 270 -0.82 3.70 -26.34
C GLN A 270 -1.22 3.53 -24.86
N ALA A 271 -0.97 4.55 -24.03
CA ALA A 271 -1.40 4.53 -22.63
C ALA A 271 -2.92 4.43 -22.48
N LYS A 272 -3.68 5.18 -23.30
CA LYS A 272 -5.15 5.16 -23.30
C LYS A 272 -5.71 3.81 -23.74
N GLU A 273 -5.18 3.23 -24.83
CA GLU A 273 -5.60 1.92 -25.33
C GLU A 273 -5.43 0.82 -24.28
N MET A 274 -4.40 0.94 -23.44
CA MET A 274 -4.13 0.03 -22.32
C MET A 274 -4.93 0.36 -21.05
N GLY A 275 -5.77 1.41 -21.08
CA GLY A 275 -6.64 1.80 -19.98
C GLY A 275 -5.95 2.59 -18.86
N TYR A 276 -4.79 3.19 -19.13
CA TYR A 276 -4.07 4.07 -18.19
C TYR A 276 -4.53 5.53 -18.33
N VAL A 277 -5.85 5.70 -18.20
CA VAL A 277 -6.53 6.98 -18.33
C VAL A 277 -7.55 7.12 -17.21
N LEU A 278 -7.51 8.24 -16.50
CA LEU A 278 -8.53 8.66 -15.56
C LEU A 278 -9.51 9.58 -16.33
N PRO A 279 -10.75 9.13 -16.59
CA PRO A 279 -11.73 9.89 -17.38
C PRO A 279 -12.00 11.27 -16.76
N GLY A 280 -12.49 12.27 -17.49
CA GLY A 280 -12.97 13.52 -16.86
C GLY A 280 -14.12 13.28 -15.85
N LEU A 281 -14.49 14.31 -15.08
CA LEU A 281 -15.78 14.32 -14.37
C LEU A 281 -16.85 14.72 -15.40
N ASP A 282 -17.89 13.88 -15.53
CA ASP A 282 -18.95 14.09 -16.52
C ASP A 282 -19.55 15.52 -16.41
N GLY A 283 -19.59 16.25 -17.52
CA GLY A 283 -20.35 17.48 -17.66
C GLY A 283 -19.63 18.82 -17.39
N SER A 284 -18.30 18.84 -17.20
CA SER A 284 -17.56 20.11 -17.15
C SER A 284 -16.44 20.16 -18.19
N ASP A 285 -16.47 21.18 -19.08
CA ASP A 285 -15.43 21.50 -20.06
C ASP A 285 -14.03 21.73 -19.43
N PHE A 286 -13.97 21.81 -18.10
CA PHE A 286 -12.76 22.06 -17.32
C PHE A 286 -12.05 20.78 -16.84
N SER A 287 -12.70 19.61 -16.85
CA SER A 287 -12.10 18.35 -16.39
C SER A 287 -11.68 17.45 -17.55
N ARG A 288 -10.50 17.75 -18.11
CA ARG A 288 -9.89 16.89 -19.13
C ARG A 288 -9.53 15.53 -18.53
N GLU A 289 -9.64 14.50 -19.34
CA GLU A 289 -9.06 13.18 -19.03
C GLU A 289 -7.56 13.31 -18.72
N GLU A 290 -7.08 12.45 -17.82
CA GLU A 290 -5.67 12.39 -17.43
C GLU A 290 -5.09 11.05 -17.85
N VAL A 291 -3.98 11.10 -18.58
CA VAL A 291 -3.35 9.91 -19.16
C VAL A 291 -2.00 9.71 -18.51
N TYR A 292 -1.73 8.47 -18.10
CA TYR A 292 -0.51 8.10 -17.37
C TYR A 292 0.34 7.20 -18.25
N ARG A 293 1.58 7.64 -18.50
CA ARG A 293 2.49 6.97 -19.44
C ARG A 293 3.55 6.13 -18.76
N VAL A 294 3.72 6.27 -17.44
CA VAL A 294 4.62 5.45 -16.63
C VAL A 294 3.84 4.81 -15.50
N ILE A 295 3.92 3.49 -15.42
CA ILE A 295 3.21 2.68 -14.42
C ILE A 295 4.22 1.83 -13.68
N ILE A 296 4.33 2.05 -12.37
CA ILE A 296 5.21 1.28 -11.48
C ILE A 296 4.32 0.36 -10.67
N LYS A 297 4.56 -0.96 -10.74
CA LYS A 297 3.83 -1.95 -9.95
C LYS A 297 4.74 -2.56 -8.89
N ASP A 298 4.23 -2.62 -7.69
CA ASP A 298 4.85 -3.19 -6.50
C ASP A 298 4.51 -4.68 -6.36
N SER A 299 5.36 -5.44 -5.65
CA SER A 299 5.10 -6.85 -5.36
C SER A 299 3.79 -7.10 -4.62
N SER A 300 3.29 -6.11 -3.86
CA SER A 300 1.99 -6.18 -3.17
C SER A 300 0.77 -5.88 -4.05
N GLY A 301 0.98 -5.61 -5.35
CA GLY A 301 -0.09 -5.24 -6.28
C GLY A 301 -0.39 -3.73 -6.34
N ARG A 302 0.16 -2.92 -5.43
CA ARG A 302 0.04 -1.45 -5.49
C ARG A 302 0.64 -0.88 -6.78
N GLU A 303 -0.01 0.14 -7.34
CA GLU A 303 0.45 0.80 -8.57
C GLU A 303 0.64 2.31 -8.36
N LEU A 304 1.80 2.84 -8.79
CA LEU A 304 2.05 4.28 -8.89
C LEU A 304 2.02 4.71 -10.35
N TRP A 305 1.14 5.65 -10.67
CA TRP A 305 0.88 6.13 -12.02
C TRP A 305 1.37 7.56 -12.19
N LEU A 306 2.29 7.74 -13.14
CA LEU A 306 2.98 8.99 -13.41
C LEU A 306 2.85 9.37 -14.90
N ASN A 307 2.99 10.66 -15.19
CA ASN A 307 2.98 11.16 -16.58
C ASN A 307 4.19 12.07 -16.87
N PRO A 308 5.43 11.53 -16.80
CA PRO A 308 6.61 12.31 -17.11
C PRO A 308 6.61 12.72 -18.57
N HIS A 309 7.31 13.79 -18.92
CA HIS A 309 7.51 14.13 -20.32
C HIS A 309 8.31 12.99 -21.01
N ILE A 310 7.85 12.52 -22.17
CA ILE A 310 8.54 11.48 -22.94
C ILE A 310 8.73 12.01 -24.36
N HIS A 311 9.99 12.13 -24.79
CA HIS A 311 10.35 12.46 -26.16
C HIS A 311 10.30 11.21 -27.02
N THR A 312 9.37 11.16 -27.97
CA THR A 312 9.15 9.97 -28.83
C THR A 312 10.31 9.68 -29.80
N GLN A 313 11.13 10.69 -30.10
CA GLN A 313 12.29 10.56 -30.99
C GLN A 313 13.58 10.16 -30.25
N THR A 314 13.59 10.23 -28.91
CA THR A 314 14.75 9.91 -28.08
C THR A 314 14.56 8.52 -27.47
N PRO A 315 15.54 7.60 -27.56
CA PRO A 315 15.46 6.32 -26.87
C PRO A 315 15.12 6.51 -25.39
N ILE A 316 14.21 5.70 -24.85
CA ILE A 316 13.69 5.83 -23.47
C ILE A 316 14.81 5.97 -22.44
N LEU A 317 15.85 5.14 -22.56
CA LEU A 317 16.94 5.05 -21.59
C LEU A 317 17.99 6.16 -21.76
N ALA A 318 17.94 6.90 -22.86
CA ALA A 318 18.74 8.11 -23.06
C ALA A 318 18.06 9.35 -22.44
N GLN A 319 16.81 9.24 -21.97
CA GLN A 319 16.10 10.31 -21.30
C GLN A 319 16.41 10.24 -19.79
N ALA A 320 17.14 11.22 -19.28
CA ALA A 320 17.63 11.25 -17.91
C ALA A 320 16.51 11.03 -16.88
N ASP A 321 15.35 11.67 -17.07
CA ASP A 321 14.24 11.55 -16.12
C ASP A 321 13.71 10.12 -15.97
N LEU A 322 13.58 9.41 -17.10
CA LEU A 322 13.09 8.03 -17.12
C LEU A 322 14.14 7.06 -16.56
N ARG A 323 15.42 7.34 -16.82
CA ARG A 323 16.53 6.56 -16.24
C ARG A 323 16.57 6.71 -14.72
N SER A 324 16.48 7.93 -14.20
CA SER A 324 16.44 8.17 -12.76
C SER A 324 15.23 7.52 -12.08
N LEU A 325 14.05 7.51 -12.73
CA LEU A 325 12.88 6.79 -12.23
C LEU A 325 13.11 5.27 -12.16
N LEU A 326 13.75 4.69 -13.18
CA LEU A 326 14.10 3.26 -13.19
C LEU A 326 15.10 2.92 -12.08
N GLU A 327 16.15 3.73 -11.93
CA GLU A 327 17.18 3.55 -10.90
C GLU A 327 16.58 3.70 -9.49
N LEU A 328 15.69 4.68 -9.27
CA LEU A 328 14.95 4.85 -8.01
C LEU A 328 14.10 3.62 -7.67
N CYS A 329 13.54 2.96 -8.68
CA CYS A 329 12.77 1.74 -8.53
C CYS A 329 13.66 0.48 -8.41
N GLY A 330 14.98 0.62 -8.37
CA GLY A 330 15.93 -0.48 -8.21
C GLY A 330 16.18 -1.28 -9.49
N PHE A 331 15.84 -0.76 -10.66
CA PHE A 331 16.19 -1.36 -11.94
C PHE A 331 17.58 -0.87 -12.37
N ASP A 332 18.55 -1.79 -12.47
CA ASP A 332 19.89 -1.47 -12.94
C ASP A 332 19.87 -1.10 -14.44
N VAL A 333 20.21 0.16 -14.74
CA VAL A 333 20.39 0.65 -16.11
C VAL A 333 21.90 0.86 -16.36
N PRO A 334 22.59 -0.05 -17.08
CA PRO A 334 24.02 0.07 -17.34
C PRO A 334 24.36 1.37 -18.08
N GLU A 335 25.47 2.04 -17.79
CA GLU A 335 25.85 3.29 -18.49
C GLU A 335 26.02 3.15 -20.02
N GLU A 336 26.38 1.97 -20.52
CA GLU A 336 26.53 1.67 -21.96
C GLU A 336 25.19 1.56 -22.72
N SER A 337 24.07 1.74 -22.04
CA SER A 337 22.69 1.59 -22.53
C SER A 337 22.20 2.66 -23.51
N ALA A 338 23.00 3.67 -23.80
CA ALA A 338 22.65 4.71 -24.79
C ALA A 338 22.66 4.19 -26.25
N ASN A 339 23.20 2.99 -26.51
CA ASN A 339 23.27 2.42 -27.84
C ASN A 339 22.09 1.49 -28.19
N LYS A 340 21.52 1.68 -29.39
CA LYS A 340 20.45 0.84 -29.96
C LYS A 340 20.85 -0.64 -29.91
N GLY A 341 20.05 -1.46 -29.21
CA GLY A 341 20.14 -2.93 -29.27
C GLY A 341 20.42 -3.62 -27.93
N TRP A 342 20.88 -2.90 -26.92
CA TRP A 342 21.16 -3.54 -25.62
C TRP A 342 19.89 -4.01 -24.91
N LEU A 343 18.78 -3.25 -24.99
CA LEU A 343 17.53 -3.62 -24.30
C LEU A 343 16.95 -4.92 -24.86
N SER A 344 17.05 -5.18 -26.17
CA SER A 344 16.63 -6.47 -26.73
C SER A 344 17.57 -7.60 -26.31
N SER A 345 18.87 -7.34 -26.21
CA SER A 345 19.87 -8.28 -25.72
C SER A 345 19.69 -8.60 -24.22
N TRP A 346 19.35 -7.60 -23.41
CA TRP A 346 19.10 -7.74 -21.98
C TRP A 346 17.77 -8.45 -21.70
N LEU A 347 16.68 -8.05 -22.39
CA LEU A 347 15.38 -8.71 -22.27
C LEU A 347 15.48 -10.18 -22.67
N SER A 348 16.17 -10.49 -23.77
CA SER A 348 16.35 -11.89 -24.22
C SER A 348 17.23 -12.71 -23.27
N THR A 349 18.19 -12.09 -22.58
CA THR A 349 19.10 -12.78 -21.66
C THR A 349 18.46 -12.98 -20.27
N ASN A 350 17.69 -12.01 -19.77
CA ASN A 350 17.15 -12.04 -18.41
C ASN A 350 15.72 -12.57 -18.31
N ILE A 351 14.89 -12.47 -19.36
CA ILE A 351 13.58 -13.16 -19.39
C ILE A 351 13.77 -14.68 -19.44
N ARG A 352 14.85 -15.17 -20.09
CA ARG A 352 15.16 -16.62 -20.15
C ARG A 352 15.61 -17.24 -18.83
N ARG A 353 15.87 -16.45 -17.78
CA ARG A 353 16.23 -16.95 -16.44
C ARG A 353 15.03 -17.27 -15.56
N PHE A 354 13.85 -16.74 -15.89
CA PHE A 354 12.59 -17.25 -15.36
C PHE A 354 12.09 -18.33 -16.31
N GLN A 355 12.12 -19.59 -15.87
CA GLN A 355 11.29 -20.60 -16.53
C GLN A 355 9.85 -20.10 -16.41
N PRO A 356 9.13 -19.87 -17.53
CA PRO A 356 7.71 -19.57 -17.43
C PRO A 356 7.06 -20.74 -16.70
N ASN A 357 6.29 -20.44 -15.66
CA ASN A 357 5.35 -21.44 -15.13
C ASN A 357 4.59 -22.02 -16.34
N PRO A 358 4.49 -23.36 -16.47
CA PRO A 358 3.84 -23.97 -17.60
C PRO A 358 2.43 -23.39 -17.72
N VAL A 359 2.09 -22.96 -18.93
CA VAL A 359 0.76 -22.51 -19.29
C VAL A 359 -0.23 -23.60 -18.89
N ILE A 360 -1.08 -23.33 -17.90
CA ILE A 360 -2.26 -24.15 -17.66
C ILE A 360 -3.26 -23.84 -18.77
N ILE A 361 -3.20 -24.62 -19.84
CA ILE A 361 -4.27 -24.67 -20.84
C ILE A 361 -5.40 -25.50 -20.24
N SER A 362 -6.39 -24.85 -19.63
CA SER A 362 -7.66 -25.52 -19.34
C SER A 362 -8.47 -25.62 -20.64
N LYS A 363 -8.78 -26.85 -21.05
CA LYS A 363 -9.73 -27.10 -22.14
C LYS A 363 -11.09 -26.50 -21.75
N ARG A 364 -11.55 -25.49 -22.50
CA ARG A 364 -12.99 -25.17 -22.56
C ARG A 364 -13.72 -26.44 -22.98
N LYS A 365 -14.64 -26.92 -22.14
CA LYS A 365 -15.67 -27.87 -22.56
C LYS A 365 -16.47 -27.20 -23.67
N GLU A 366 -16.48 -27.82 -24.84
CA GLU A 366 -17.40 -27.50 -25.94
C GLU A 366 -18.83 -27.53 -25.40
N VAL A 367 -19.49 -26.38 -25.40
CA VAL A 367 -20.96 -26.34 -25.33
C VAL A 367 -21.44 -26.64 -26.74
N LYS A 368 -21.87 -27.89 -26.96
CA LYS A 368 -22.63 -28.25 -28.16
C LYS A 368 -23.99 -27.57 -28.06
N ILE A 369 -24.16 -26.47 -28.79
CA ILE A 369 -25.48 -25.94 -29.11
C ILE A 369 -26.05 -26.88 -30.18
N LYS A 370 -27.07 -27.67 -29.82
CA LYS A 370 -27.95 -28.28 -30.82
C LYS A 370 -28.89 -27.18 -31.33
N ILE A 371 -28.89 -26.99 -32.64
CA ILE A 371 -29.87 -26.21 -33.39
C ILE A 371 -31.26 -26.82 -33.17
#